data_AF-A0A2S9F952-F1
#
_entry.id   AF-A0A2S9F952-F1
#
_cell.length_a   1.000
_cell.length_b   1.000
_cell.length_c   1.000
_cell.angle_alpha   90.00
_cell.angle_beta   90.00
_cell.angle_gamma   90.00
#
_symmetry.space_group_name_H-M   'P 1'
#
loop_
_entity.id
_entity.type
_entity.pdbx_description
1 polymer ?
#
loop_
_entity_poly.entity_id
_entity_poly.type
_entity_poly.pdbx_seq_one_letter_code
_entity_poly.pdbx_strand_id
1 'polypeptide(L)'
;PPPVIPRQVVTPPTPRPASPRPADPPPAPTAPGGREPLWSRAQLEVLASGNISEVLGPLFAELDQYDRLVRMPEPPLLLADRVMSIDGEPGTMGTGVIVTETDVDPNAWYLHNGRMSPGVVIESGQADLLLASWLGADFSNRGERVYRLLGCDLTFMGELPRAGDTLHYEIHIDGHAKTGATRLFFFHYDCYIGDRLMISVRNGQAGFFSDAELSQSDGVLWDAADDVPRDGARRDDPPCVTTKRSFDRADVDAFVDGHAFTCFGTGFERAAAHTRTPATPAGRLRLLDEVAEFDPTGGPWGRGYLRATAAVPTDAWFYDGHFKNDPCMPGTLMADAATQALSFAMAAYGFTIERDGWRFEPVPDEMARFVCRGQVTPEADHHLDYEVFVEEIIDGPTPTIYAALLCRSDGFKVFHCRRFGMRLVPDWPMPPGAPGPVRILPGTRDVRGDQGALLACGRGMPSDAFGSLYAPFDGTRRA
;
A
#
# COMPACT_ATOMS: atom_id res chain seq x y z
N PRO A 1 -63.16 35.19 26.50
CA PRO A 1 -61.74 35.57 26.27
C PRO A 1 -60.81 34.40 26.61
N PRO A 2 -60.21 33.73 25.62
CA PRO A 2 -59.20 32.70 25.87
C PRO A 2 -57.88 33.35 26.33
N PRO A 3 -57.05 32.64 27.12
CA PRO A 3 -55.84 33.21 27.71
C PRO A 3 -54.72 33.39 26.68
N VAL A 4 -53.99 34.50 26.85
CA VAL A 4 -52.87 34.94 26.01
C VAL A 4 -51.63 34.07 26.32
N ILE A 5 -51.07 33.44 25.29
CA ILE A 5 -49.79 32.70 25.36
C ILE A 5 -48.64 33.72 25.36
N PRO A 6 -47.68 33.65 26.31
CA PRO A 6 -46.54 34.58 26.32
C PRO A 6 -45.54 34.27 25.19
N ARG A 7 -45.13 35.32 24.47
CA ARG A 7 -44.09 35.27 23.42
C ARG A 7 -42.73 34.89 24.02
N GLN A 8 -42.10 33.84 23.48
CA GLN A 8 -40.69 33.54 23.73
C GLN A 8 -39.79 34.65 23.18
N VAL A 9 -38.91 35.16 24.03
CA VAL A 9 -37.81 36.06 23.67
C VAL A 9 -36.69 35.22 23.05
N VAL A 10 -36.36 35.48 21.79
CA VAL A 10 -35.22 34.87 21.10
C VAL A 10 -33.96 35.65 21.47
N THR A 11 -33.03 35.02 22.17
CA THR A 11 -31.68 35.52 22.42
C THR A 11 -30.80 35.31 21.17
N PRO A 12 -29.95 36.28 20.78
CA PRO A 12 -29.05 36.13 19.65
C PRO A 12 -27.92 35.13 19.97
N PRO A 13 -27.39 34.41 18.97
CA PRO A 13 -26.35 33.41 19.17
C PRO A 13 -25.02 34.06 19.57
N THR A 14 -24.33 33.44 20.52
CA THR A 14 -22.97 33.78 20.95
C THR A 14 -21.96 33.49 19.83
N PRO A 15 -20.94 34.35 19.64
CA PRO A 15 -19.91 34.12 18.62
C PRO A 15 -19.06 32.89 18.97
N ARG A 16 -18.79 32.05 17.97
CA ARG A 16 -17.92 30.87 18.09
C ARG A 16 -16.49 31.30 18.48
N PRO A 17 -15.82 30.62 19.42
CA PRO A 17 -14.42 30.88 19.71
C PRO A 17 -13.56 30.54 18.49
N ALA A 18 -12.56 31.40 18.23
CA ALA A 18 -11.60 31.22 17.14
C ALA A 18 -10.79 29.93 17.34
N SER A 19 -10.60 29.19 16.25
CA SER A 19 -9.77 27.99 16.21
C SER A 19 -8.33 28.31 16.67
N PRO A 20 -7.72 27.48 17.54
CA PRO A 20 -6.32 27.68 17.91
C PRO A 20 -5.41 27.49 16.69
N ARG A 21 -4.35 28.31 16.60
CA ARG A 21 -3.29 28.16 15.59
C ARG A 21 -2.70 26.74 15.66
N PRO A 22 -2.34 26.12 14.51
CA PRO A 22 -1.55 24.90 14.51
C PRO A 22 -0.26 25.14 15.29
N ALA A 23 0.11 24.21 16.16
CA ALA A 23 1.41 24.20 16.81
C ALA A 23 2.50 23.95 15.76
N ASP A 24 3.67 24.54 15.96
CA ASP A 24 4.84 24.29 15.11
C ASP A 24 5.16 22.78 15.10
N PRO A 25 5.53 22.21 13.94
CA PRO A 25 5.85 20.80 13.85
C PRO A 25 7.07 20.47 14.74
N PRO A 26 7.10 19.29 15.38
CA PRO A 26 8.24 18.87 16.15
C PRO A 26 9.49 18.78 15.24
N PRO A 27 10.70 19.04 15.77
CA PRO A 27 11.93 18.91 15.00
C PRO A 27 12.08 17.49 14.48
N ALA A 28 12.54 17.37 13.22
CA ALA A 28 12.77 16.09 12.57
C ALA A 28 13.68 15.19 13.41
N PRO A 29 13.39 13.88 13.51
CA PRO A 29 14.26 12.95 14.19
C PRO A 29 15.64 12.97 13.54
N THR A 30 16.68 13.24 14.32
CA THR A 30 18.07 13.11 13.89
C THR A 30 18.44 11.64 13.79
N ALA A 31 18.92 11.23 12.61
CA ALA A 31 19.28 9.85 12.31
C ALA A 31 20.35 9.30 13.27
N PRO A 32 20.21 8.05 13.75
CA PRO A 32 21.28 7.35 14.45
C PRO A 32 22.32 6.82 13.43
N GLY A 33 23.33 7.64 13.13
CA GLY A 33 24.62 7.22 12.58
C GLY A 33 24.70 6.91 11.07
N GLY A 34 25.36 7.80 10.31
CA GLY A 34 26.02 7.43 9.04
C GLY A 34 25.70 8.30 7.82
N ARG A 35 26.66 9.16 7.44
CA ARG A 35 26.76 9.96 6.20
C ARG A 35 25.68 11.05 5.97
N GLU A 36 26.12 12.25 5.63
CA GLU A 36 25.24 13.37 5.29
C GLU A 36 24.50 13.07 3.98
N PRO A 37 23.17 13.29 3.90
CA PRO A 37 22.41 13.04 2.68
C PRO A 37 22.87 13.97 1.56
N LEU A 38 22.84 13.50 0.31
CA LEU A 38 23.05 14.34 -0.86
C LEU A 38 21.94 15.41 -0.96
N TRP A 39 20.69 14.96 -0.81
CA TRP A 39 19.52 15.84 -0.75
C TRP A 39 18.60 15.47 0.42
N SER A 40 18.25 16.47 1.20
CA SER A 40 17.34 16.40 2.35
C SER A 40 15.87 16.40 1.94
N ARG A 41 14.97 16.06 2.88
CA ARG A 41 13.51 16.12 2.71
C ARG A 41 13.03 17.45 2.11
N ALA A 42 13.53 18.57 2.65
CA ALA A 42 13.14 19.90 2.17
C ALA A 42 13.55 20.12 0.70
N GLN A 43 14.69 19.58 0.27
CA GLN A 43 15.11 19.63 -1.13
C GLN A 43 14.26 18.70 -2.01
N LEU A 44 13.84 17.54 -1.50
CA LEU A 44 12.89 16.67 -2.22
C LEU A 44 11.53 17.33 -2.41
N GLU A 45 11.06 18.12 -1.44
CA GLU A 45 9.83 18.91 -1.57
C GLU A 45 9.97 20.01 -2.63
N VAL A 46 11.14 20.66 -2.73
CA VAL A 46 11.44 21.60 -3.83
C VAL A 46 11.47 20.88 -5.17
N LEU A 47 12.03 19.67 -5.25
CA LEU A 47 12.05 18.88 -6.48
C LEU A 47 10.63 18.44 -6.91
N ALA A 48 9.77 18.09 -5.94
CA ALA A 48 8.38 17.69 -6.20
C ALA A 48 7.49 18.87 -6.63
N SER A 49 7.72 20.07 -6.08
CA SER A 49 6.78 21.21 -6.19
C SER A 49 7.36 22.50 -6.77
N GLY A 50 8.65 22.78 -6.57
CA GLY A 50 9.28 24.07 -6.84
C GLY A 50 10.04 24.13 -8.18
N ASN A 51 11.01 25.04 -8.25
CA ASN A 51 11.96 25.09 -9.35
C ASN A 51 13.03 24.01 -9.11
N ILE A 52 13.17 23.07 -10.04
CA ILE A 52 14.10 21.95 -9.87
C ILE A 52 15.55 22.43 -9.93
N SER A 53 15.83 23.52 -10.64
CA SER A 53 17.19 24.07 -10.74
C SER A 53 17.76 24.60 -9.43
N GLU A 54 16.92 24.90 -8.43
CA GLU A 54 17.35 25.28 -7.09
C GLU A 54 18.12 24.14 -6.39
N VAL A 55 17.83 22.89 -6.77
CA VAL A 55 18.47 21.69 -6.22
C VAL A 55 19.40 21.01 -7.23
N LEU A 56 18.96 20.87 -8.50
CA LEU A 56 19.72 20.19 -9.54
C LEU A 56 20.78 21.07 -10.21
N GLY A 57 20.70 22.40 -10.02
CA GLY A 57 21.68 23.36 -10.50
C GLY A 57 21.37 23.98 -11.88
N PRO A 58 22.26 24.87 -12.37
CA PRO A 58 21.99 25.77 -13.50
C PRO A 58 21.68 25.09 -14.83
N LEU A 59 22.16 23.85 -15.04
CA LEU A 59 21.86 23.08 -16.25
C LEU A 59 20.35 22.88 -16.43
N PHE A 60 19.61 22.76 -15.33
CA PHE A 60 18.17 22.48 -15.33
C PHE A 60 17.31 23.75 -15.30
N ALA A 61 17.91 24.94 -15.27
CA ALA A 61 17.19 26.21 -15.15
C ALA A 61 16.21 26.47 -16.31
N GLU A 62 16.51 25.95 -17.52
CA GLU A 62 15.57 26.06 -18.63
C GLU A 62 14.30 25.23 -18.45
N LEU A 63 14.33 24.20 -17.59
CA LEU A 63 13.19 23.30 -17.38
C LEU A 63 12.14 23.92 -16.45
N ASP A 64 12.53 24.87 -15.60
CA ASP A 64 11.62 25.56 -14.66
C ASP A 64 10.53 26.37 -15.37
N GLN A 65 10.67 26.61 -16.68
CA GLN A 65 9.65 27.28 -17.49
C GLN A 65 8.48 26.38 -17.90
N TYR A 66 8.63 25.05 -17.79
CA TYR A 66 7.61 24.11 -18.25
C TYR A 66 6.58 23.82 -17.16
N ASP A 67 5.31 23.79 -17.56
CA ASP A 67 4.20 23.53 -16.63
C ASP A 67 4.23 22.11 -16.05
N ARG A 68 4.66 21.13 -16.84
CA ARG A 68 4.75 19.71 -16.46
C ARG A 68 6.19 19.23 -16.54
N LEU A 69 6.64 18.51 -15.52
CA LEU A 69 7.97 17.87 -15.48
C LEU A 69 7.83 16.48 -14.85
N VAL A 70 8.79 15.60 -15.12
CA VAL A 70 8.95 14.32 -14.45
C VAL A 70 9.47 14.59 -13.04
N ARG A 71 8.65 14.28 -12.04
CA ARG A 71 8.92 14.55 -10.61
C ARG A 71 8.39 13.40 -9.76
N MET A 72 9.00 13.21 -8.59
CA MET A 72 8.34 12.45 -7.53
C MET A 72 7.05 13.16 -7.09
N PRO A 73 6.09 12.44 -6.50
CA PRO A 73 4.89 13.03 -5.90
C PRO A 73 5.21 14.11 -4.86
N GLU A 74 4.28 15.03 -4.65
CA GLU A 74 4.26 15.95 -3.51
C GLU A 74 3.68 15.25 -2.26
N PRO A 75 3.91 15.78 -1.04
CA PRO A 75 3.20 15.32 0.14
C PRO A 75 1.68 15.33 -0.10
N PRO A 76 0.93 14.31 0.38
CA PRO A 76 1.35 13.28 1.33
C PRO A 76 2.01 12.04 0.71
N LEU A 77 2.15 11.97 -0.62
CA LEU A 77 2.70 10.82 -1.35
C LEU A 77 4.20 10.95 -1.63
N LEU A 78 4.83 12.09 -1.32
CA LEU A 78 6.29 12.13 -1.20
C LEU A 78 6.70 11.27 0.01
N LEU A 79 7.03 10.00 -0.23
CA LEU A 79 7.39 9.04 0.81
C LEU A 79 8.89 9.07 1.16
N ALA A 80 9.77 9.30 0.17
CA ALA A 80 11.21 9.38 0.42
C ALA A 80 11.60 10.56 1.33
N ASP A 81 12.46 10.33 2.31
CA ASP A 81 12.95 11.37 3.23
C ASP A 81 14.26 12.01 2.77
N ARG A 82 15.08 11.26 2.03
CA ARG A 82 16.39 11.72 1.59
C ARG A 82 16.95 10.90 0.44
N VAL A 83 17.84 11.55 -0.31
CA VAL A 83 18.70 10.92 -1.32
C VAL A 83 20.11 10.83 -0.74
N MET A 84 20.67 9.63 -0.73
CA MET A 84 22.01 9.35 -0.18
C MET A 84 23.10 9.47 -1.24
N SER A 85 22.79 9.08 -2.48
CA SER A 85 23.66 9.25 -3.63
C SER A 85 22.88 9.20 -4.93
N ILE A 86 23.42 9.84 -5.96
CA ILE A 86 23.01 9.68 -7.34
C ILE A 86 24.27 9.52 -8.20
N ASP A 87 24.26 8.57 -9.11
CA ASP A 87 25.31 8.36 -10.11
C ASP A 87 24.67 8.22 -11.50
N GLY A 88 25.30 8.83 -12.49
CA GLY A 88 24.74 9.06 -13.82
C GLY A 88 24.97 10.51 -14.28
N GLU A 89 25.39 10.68 -15.53
CA GLU A 89 25.73 12.00 -16.07
C GLU A 89 24.44 12.83 -16.32
N PRO A 90 24.30 14.02 -15.72
CA PRO A 90 23.07 14.80 -15.80
C PRO A 90 22.74 15.22 -17.23
N GLY A 91 21.45 15.17 -17.59
CA GLY A 91 20.97 15.64 -18.89
C GLY A 91 21.33 14.76 -20.11
N THR A 92 21.96 13.61 -19.92
CA THR A 92 22.47 12.78 -21.03
C THR A 92 21.49 11.79 -21.62
N MET A 93 20.36 11.56 -20.97
CA MET A 93 19.46 10.41 -21.19
C MET A 93 20.18 9.06 -21.10
N GLY A 94 21.25 9.00 -20.29
CA GLY A 94 22.00 7.78 -20.02
C GLY A 94 21.32 6.84 -19.04
N THR A 95 22.12 5.96 -18.44
CA THR A 95 21.75 5.10 -17.32
C THR A 95 22.26 5.70 -16.01
N GLY A 96 21.78 5.20 -14.88
CA GLY A 96 22.25 5.66 -13.58
C GLY A 96 21.67 4.86 -12.43
N VAL A 97 22.11 5.21 -11.23
CA VAL A 97 21.61 4.67 -9.97
C VAL A 97 21.31 5.80 -9.00
N ILE A 98 20.21 5.69 -8.27
CA ILE A 98 19.86 6.57 -7.16
C ILE A 98 19.63 5.74 -5.91
N VAL A 99 20.10 6.24 -4.77
CA VAL A 99 19.90 5.63 -3.47
C VAL A 99 19.08 6.56 -2.59
N THR A 100 17.96 6.08 -2.07
CA THR A 100 17.07 6.85 -1.19
C THR A 100 16.78 6.13 0.12
N GLU A 101 16.44 6.90 1.14
CA GLU A 101 15.96 6.37 2.41
C GLU A 101 14.58 6.93 2.77
N THR A 102 13.77 6.08 3.41
CA THR A 102 12.45 6.43 3.97
C THR A 102 12.39 5.92 5.41
N ASP A 103 12.13 6.80 6.36
CA ASP A 103 11.89 6.47 7.76
C ASP A 103 10.39 6.22 7.99
N VAL A 104 10.06 5.06 8.55
CA VAL A 104 8.67 4.71 8.85
C VAL A 104 8.25 5.35 10.17
N ASP A 105 7.68 6.56 10.11
CA ASP A 105 7.14 7.23 11.30
C ASP A 105 6.05 6.38 11.96
N PRO A 106 6.11 6.08 13.27
CA PRO A 106 5.07 5.34 13.99
C PRO A 106 3.66 5.92 13.92
N ASN A 107 3.53 7.19 13.55
CA ASN A 107 2.27 7.91 13.40
C ASN A 107 1.92 8.19 11.93
N ALA A 108 2.65 7.59 10.98
CA ALA A 108 2.38 7.78 9.57
C ALA A 108 0.96 7.29 9.23
N TRP A 109 0.25 8.08 8.42
CA TRP A 109 -1.13 7.82 8.02
C TRP A 109 -1.31 6.52 7.23
N TYR A 110 -0.22 6.00 6.66
CA TYR A 110 -0.20 4.81 5.82
C TYR A 110 0.06 3.50 6.60
N LEU A 111 0.14 3.56 7.93
CA LEU A 111 0.33 2.36 8.76
C LEU A 111 -0.99 1.65 9.07
N HIS A 112 -0.98 0.34 8.87
CA HIS A 112 -2.03 -0.59 9.29
C HIS A 112 -1.42 -1.67 10.18
N ASN A 113 -1.93 -1.84 11.40
CA ASN A 113 -1.35 -2.74 12.40
C ASN A 113 0.17 -2.54 12.58
N GLY A 114 0.60 -1.26 12.58
CA GLY A 114 2.00 -0.86 12.75
C GLY A 114 2.91 -1.16 11.55
N ARG A 115 2.36 -1.49 10.38
CA ARG A 115 3.11 -1.78 9.15
C ARG A 115 2.62 -0.97 7.96
N MET A 116 3.50 -0.73 7.00
CA MET A 116 3.13 -0.14 5.72
C MET A 116 2.23 -1.09 4.93
N SER A 117 1.22 -0.55 4.24
CA SER A 117 0.41 -1.32 3.30
C SER A 117 1.21 -1.70 2.04
N PRO A 118 0.98 -2.86 1.40
CA PRO A 118 1.76 -3.32 0.25
C PRO A 118 1.94 -2.28 -0.86
N GLY A 119 0.89 -1.57 -1.25
CA GLY A 119 0.99 -0.54 -2.28
C GLY A 119 1.86 0.64 -1.88
N VAL A 120 1.83 1.05 -0.60
CA VAL A 120 2.66 2.15 -0.09
C VAL A 120 4.14 1.76 -0.07
N VAL A 121 4.46 0.49 0.22
CA VAL A 121 5.82 -0.03 0.12
C VAL A 121 6.34 0.01 -1.33
N ILE A 122 5.46 -0.23 -2.31
CA ILE A 122 5.84 -0.12 -3.72
C ILE A 122 6.02 1.36 -4.10
N GLU A 123 5.12 2.23 -3.64
CA GLU A 123 5.14 3.67 -3.89
C GLU A 123 6.39 4.35 -3.30
N SER A 124 6.92 3.89 -2.16
CA SER A 124 8.17 4.45 -1.62
C SER A 124 9.40 4.19 -2.51
N GLY A 125 9.29 3.33 -3.52
CA GLY A 125 10.27 3.14 -4.59
C GLY A 125 10.24 4.18 -5.73
N GLN A 126 9.49 5.27 -5.57
CA GLN A 126 9.26 6.37 -6.53
C GLN A 126 10.49 7.13 -7.08
N ALA A 127 11.71 6.83 -6.64
CA ALA A 127 12.88 7.64 -7.02
C ALA A 127 13.41 7.35 -8.44
N ASP A 128 12.82 6.39 -9.16
CA ASP A 128 13.02 6.23 -10.61
C ASP A 128 12.62 7.51 -11.37
N LEU A 129 11.55 8.19 -10.92
CA LEU A 129 11.13 9.51 -11.43
C LEU A 129 12.23 10.56 -11.27
N LEU A 130 12.82 10.65 -10.07
CA LEU A 130 13.87 11.63 -9.80
C LEU A 130 15.14 11.31 -10.59
N LEU A 131 15.51 10.04 -10.70
CA LEU A 131 16.65 9.63 -11.51
C LEU A 131 16.42 9.91 -13.00
N ALA A 132 15.21 9.66 -13.52
CA ALA A 132 14.85 10.01 -14.90
C ALA A 132 14.89 11.53 -15.15
N SER A 133 14.45 12.32 -14.17
CA SER A 133 14.54 13.79 -14.20
C SER A 133 16.01 14.26 -14.26
N TRP A 134 16.86 13.74 -13.37
CA TRP A 134 18.30 14.01 -13.35
C TRP A 134 19.00 13.65 -14.67
N LEU A 135 18.70 12.46 -15.20
CA LEU A 135 19.23 12.00 -16.48
C LEU A 135 18.69 12.80 -17.67
N GLY A 136 17.69 13.66 -17.49
CA GLY A 136 17.30 14.66 -18.47
C GLY A 136 16.05 14.36 -19.29
N ALA A 137 15.10 13.59 -18.75
CA ALA A 137 13.83 13.28 -19.43
C ALA A 137 13.17 14.54 -20.01
N ASP A 138 13.13 15.62 -19.22
CA ASP A 138 12.40 16.84 -19.55
C ASP A 138 13.07 17.76 -20.56
N PHE A 139 14.37 17.62 -20.84
CA PHE A 139 14.99 18.31 -21.98
C PHE A 139 14.33 17.90 -23.31
N SER A 140 13.78 16.68 -23.36
CA SER A 140 13.01 16.20 -24.50
C SER A 140 11.50 16.26 -24.33
N ASN A 141 10.97 16.10 -23.11
CA ASN A 141 9.52 16.13 -22.89
C ASN A 141 8.95 17.55 -22.96
N ARG A 142 9.69 18.56 -22.49
CA ARG A 142 9.35 19.99 -22.61
C ARG A 142 7.92 20.34 -22.16
N GLY A 143 7.40 19.64 -21.15
CA GLY A 143 6.03 19.80 -20.65
C GLY A 143 4.91 19.22 -21.52
N GLU A 144 5.24 18.62 -22.67
CA GLU A 144 4.28 18.01 -23.59
C GLU A 144 4.04 16.53 -23.33
N ARG A 145 4.87 15.91 -22.47
CA ARG A 145 4.84 14.47 -22.21
C ARG A 145 5.02 14.17 -20.73
N VAL A 146 4.23 13.24 -20.21
CA VAL A 146 4.17 12.90 -18.78
C VAL A 146 4.54 11.46 -18.51
N TYR A 147 5.04 11.20 -17.30
CA TYR A 147 5.44 9.85 -16.86
C TYR A 147 4.23 8.95 -16.63
N ARG A 148 4.28 7.71 -17.10
CA ARG A 148 3.42 6.63 -16.60
C ARG A 148 4.22 5.34 -16.43
N LEU A 149 4.00 4.67 -15.30
CA LEU A 149 4.43 3.29 -15.08
C LEU A 149 3.59 2.35 -15.95
N LEU A 150 4.23 1.41 -16.64
CA LEU A 150 3.58 0.42 -17.51
C LEU A 150 3.53 -0.97 -16.88
N GLY A 151 4.45 -1.27 -15.99
CA GLY A 151 4.50 -2.54 -15.28
C GLY A 151 5.87 -2.90 -14.73
N CYS A 152 5.91 -3.94 -13.93
CA CYS A 152 7.11 -4.51 -13.33
C CYS A 152 6.88 -5.94 -12.84
N ASP A 153 7.96 -6.65 -12.57
CA ASP A 153 7.95 -7.92 -11.83
C ASP A 153 8.37 -7.64 -10.38
N LEU A 154 7.43 -7.82 -9.45
CA LEU A 154 7.58 -7.48 -8.04
C LEU A 154 7.72 -8.75 -7.19
N THR A 155 8.65 -8.77 -6.24
CA THR A 155 8.78 -9.86 -5.26
C THR A 155 8.95 -9.28 -3.86
N PHE A 156 8.05 -9.64 -2.93
CA PHE A 156 8.24 -9.39 -1.50
C PHE A 156 9.09 -10.52 -0.91
N MET A 157 10.04 -10.22 -0.03
CA MET A 157 10.94 -11.23 0.57
C MET A 157 10.52 -11.66 1.98
N GLY A 158 9.47 -11.08 2.54
CA GLY A 158 9.02 -11.37 3.90
C GLY A 158 8.16 -10.28 4.50
N GLU A 159 8.39 -10.00 5.78
CA GLU A 159 7.55 -9.05 6.51
C GLU A 159 7.65 -7.64 5.97
N LEU A 160 6.49 -6.99 5.84
CA LEU A 160 6.35 -5.59 5.45
C LEU A 160 7.00 -4.67 6.50
N PRO A 161 7.49 -3.48 6.08
CA PRO A 161 8.12 -2.51 6.97
C PRO A 161 7.21 -2.10 8.12
N ARG A 162 7.80 -1.95 9.30
CA ARG A 162 7.15 -1.58 10.55
C ARG A 162 7.53 -0.16 10.97
N ALA A 163 6.70 0.42 11.84
CA ALA A 163 7.04 1.65 12.56
C ALA A 163 8.47 1.58 13.16
N GLY A 164 9.30 2.57 12.82
CA GLY A 164 10.70 2.67 13.26
C GLY A 164 11.72 2.02 12.32
N ASP A 165 11.30 1.31 11.28
CA ASP A 165 12.21 0.84 10.23
C ASP A 165 12.68 2.02 9.35
N THR A 166 13.88 1.88 8.78
CA THR A 166 14.36 2.72 7.68
C THR A 166 14.50 1.84 6.43
N LEU A 167 13.77 2.20 5.38
CA LEU A 167 13.85 1.55 4.08
C LEU A 167 14.97 2.20 3.27
N HIS A 168 15.85 1.39 2.71
CA HIS A 168 16.96 1.81 1.85
C HIS A 168 16.75 1.27 0.43
N TYR A 169 16.40 2.14 -0.51
CA TYR A 169 16.18 1.78 -1.91
C TYR A 169 17.43 2.05 -2.74
N GLU A 170 17.82 1.07 -3.55
CA GLU A 170 18.82 1.23 -4.61
C GLU A 170 18.12 1.01 -5.96
N ILE A 171 17.91 2.09 -6.71
CA ILE A 171 17.09 2.13 -7.93
C ILE A 171 17.97 2.43 -9.14
N HIS A 172 17.89 1.60 -10.16
CA HIS A 172 18.71 1.66 -11.38
C HIS A 172 17.84 1.91 -12.59
N ILE A 173 18.24 2.85 -13.47
CA ILE A 173 17.72 2.93 -14.83
C ILE A 173 18.68 2.18 -15.75
N ASP A 174 18.20 1.06 -16.29
CA ASP A 174 18.97 0.08 -17.07
C ASP A 174 19.19 0.49 -18.52
N GLY A 175 18.26 1.29 -19.06
CA GLY A 175 18.32 1.72 -20.45
C GLY A 175 17.03 2.33 -20.94
N HIS A 176 17.03 2.71 -22.22
CA HIS A 176 15.94 3.42 -22.86
C HIS A 176 15.58 2.77 -24.20
N ALA A 177 14.30 2.86 -24.56
CA ALA A 177 13.82 2.52 -25.89
C ALA A 177 13.03 3.69 -26.47
N LYS A 178 13.05 3.81 -27.79
CA LYS A 178 12.29 4.83 -28.51
C LYS A 178 11.53 4.20 -29.66
N THR A 179 10.21 4.41 -29.68
CA THR A 179 9.32 3.99 -30.77
C THR A 179 8.54 5.20 -31.23
N GLY A 180 8.84 5.70 -32.43
CA GLY A 180 8.28 6.97 -32.90
C GLY A 180 8.68 8.14 -32.00
N ALA A 181 7.69 8.86 -31.48
CA ALA A 181 7.90 9.94 -30.50
C ALA A 181 7.96 9.44 -29.05
N THR A 182 7.38 8.27 -28.77
CA THR A 182 7.32 7.68 -27.43
C THR A 182 8.69 7.17 -26.99
N ARG A 183 9.06 7.54 -25.77
CA ARG A 183 10.25 7.04 -25.09
C ARG A 183 9.83 6.22 -23.88
N LEU A 184 10.47 5.06 -23.77
CA LEU A 184 10.37 4.17 -22.63
C LEU A 184 11.73 4.10 -21.95
N PHE A 185 11.72 3.83 -20.65
CA PHE A 185 12.92 3.44 -19.93
C PHE A 185 12.63 2.20 -19.08
N PHE A 186 13.70 1.46 -18.83
CA PHE A 186 13.68 0.22 -18.08
C PHE A 186 14.42 0.43 -16.76
N PHE A 187 13.91 -0.17 -15.70
CA PHE A 187 14.49 0.00 -14.38
C PHE A 187 14.33 -1.26 -13.52
N HIS A 188 15.14 -1.32 -12.48
CA HIS A 188 15.01 -2.28 -11.41
C HIS A 188 15.40 -1.64 -10.09
N TYR A 189 14.96 -2.23 -8.99
CA TYR A 189 15.44 -1.81 -7.68
C TYR A 189 15.39 -2.94 -6.66
N ASP A 190 16.20 -2.77 -5.62
CA ASP A 190 16.09 -3.54 -4.39
C ASP A 190 15.90 -2.56 -3.22
N CYS A 191 15.12 -2.98 -2.23
CA CYS A 191 14.99 -2.23 -0.98
C CYS A 191 15.36 -3.10 0.21
N TYR A 192 16.14 -2.53 1.11
CA TYR A 192 16.67 -3.17 2.29
C TYR A 192 16.16 -2.51 3.57
N ILE A 193 16.07 -3.31 4.64
CA ILE A 193 15.91 -2.82 6.03
C ILE A 193 17.07 -3.41 6.82
N GLY A 194 18.05 -2.58 7.18
CA GLY A 194 19.38 -3.07 7.57
C GLY A 194 19.98 -3.92 6.44
N ASP A 195 20.45 -5.13 6.76
CA ASP A 195 21.01 -6.05 5.76
C ASP A 195 19.95 -6.95 5.08
N ARG A 196 18.67 -6.82 5.45
CA ARG A 196 17.60 -7.68 4.95
C ARG A 196 17.00 -7.12 3.67
N LEU A 197 17.13 -7.83 2.56
CA LEU A 197 16.34 -7.57 1.36
C LEU A 197 14.85 -7.75 1.68
N MET A 198 14.06 -6.72 1.39
CA MET A 198 12.64 -6.65 1.77
C MET A 198 11.73 -6.74 0.53
N ILE A 199 12.06 -6.02 -0.53
CA ILE A 199 11.35 -6.06 -1.80
C ILE A 199 12.33 -5.92 -2.96
N SER A 200 12.02 -6.60 -4.06
CA SER A 200 12.80 -6.56 -5.29
C SER A 200 11.87 -6.30 -6.47
N VAL A 201 12.24 -5.34 -7.31
CA VAL A 201 11.57 -5.03 -8.57
C VAL A 201 12.52 -5.31 -9.72
N ARG A 202 12.03 -6.04 -10.72
CA ARG A 202 12.73 -6.36 -11.97
C ARG A 202 11.84 -6.04 -13.15
N ASN A 203 12.44 -5.93 -14.34
CA ASN A 203 11.72 -5.68 -15.60
C ASN A 203 10.77 -4.48 -15.53
N GLY A 204 11.10 -3.48 -14.70
CA GLY A 204 10.34 -2.25 -14.54
C GLY A 204 10.33 -1.49 -15.86
N GLN A 205 9.14 -1.01 -16.23
CA GLN A 205 8.91 -0.32 -17.49
C GLN A 205 8.08 0.92 -17.23
N ALA A 206 8.59 2.06 -17.65
CA ALA A 206 7.88 3.33 -17.64
C ALA A 206 8.13 4.09 -18.94
N GLY A 207 7.30 5.10 -19.20
CA GLY A 207 7.42 5.89 -20.41
C GLY A 207 6.90 7.31 -20.26
N PHE A 208 7.19 8.11 -21.28
CA PHE A 208 6.74 9.50 -21.39
C PHE A 208 5.76 9.65 -22.56
N PHE A 209 4.54 10.06 -22.25
CA PHE A 209 3.41 10.03 -23.17
C PHE A 209 2.77 11.40 -23.31
N SER A 210 2.31 11.74 -24.51
CA SER A 210 1.40 12.88 -24.68
C SER A 210 -0.02 12.50 -24.26
N ASP A 211 -0.86 13.50 -24.00
CA ASP A 211 -2.26 13.28 -23.63
C ASP A 211 -3.01 12.47 -24.72
N ALA A 212 -2.67 12.72 -26.00
CA ALA A 212 -3.23 11.97 -27.13
C ALA A 212 -2.84 10.49 -27.10
N GLU A 213 -1.57 10.16 -26.80
CA GLU A 213 -1.11 8.78 -26.69
C GLU A 213 -1.75 8.05 -25.51
N LEU A 214 -1.95 8.74 -24.38
CA LEU A 214 -2.62 8.18 -23.20
C LEU A 214 -4.09 7.87 -23.45
N SER A 215 -4.80 8.75 -24.17
CA SER A 215 -6.21 8.53 -24.55
C SER A 215 -6.43 7.37 -25.53
N GLN A 216 -5.36 6.90 -26.18
CA GLN A 216 -5.38 5.81 -27.18
C GLN A 216 -4.92 4.47 -26.61
N SER A 217 -4.81 4.33 -25.28
CA SER A 217 -4.47 3.04 -24.68
C SER A 217 -5.55 2.00 -24.96
N ASP A 218 -5.13 0.79 -25.36
CA ASP A 218 -6.03 -0.37 -25.46
C ASP A 218 -6.39 -0.97 -24.08
N GLY A 219 -5.79 -0.44 -23.01
CA GLY A 219 -5.98 -0.94 -21.66
C GLY A 219 -5.25 -2.27 -21.44
N VAL A 220 -5.61 -2.96 -20.36
CA VAL A 220 -5.12 -4.32 -20.13
C VAL A 220 -5.88 -5.27 -21.05
N LEU A 221 -5.13 -6.01 -21.89
CA LEU A 221 -5.69 -6.97 -22.85
C LEU A 221 -6.02 -8.33 -22.25
N TRP A 222 -5.61 -8.60 -21.02
CA TRP A 222 -5.83 -9.88 -20.35
C TRP A 222 -7.32 -10.14 -20.09
N ASP A 223 -7.77 -11.38 -20.30
CA ASP A 223 -9.09 -11.85 -19.92
C ASP A 223 -9.01 -13.18 -19.17
N ALA A 224 -9.79 -13.29 -18.09
CA ALA A 224 -9.82 -14.49 -17.26
C ALA A 224 -10.37 -15.71 -18.01
N ALA A 225 -11.24 -15.51 -19.02
CA ALA A 225 -11.81 -16.59 -19.81
C ALA A 225 -10.81 -17.23 -20.80
N ASP A 226 -9.77 -16.48 -21.19
CA ASP A 226 -8.73 -16.95 -22.12
C ASP A 226 -7.49 -17.51 -21.39
N ASP A 227 -7.52 -17.50 -20.06
CA ASP A 227 -6.43 -17.95 -19.20
C ASP A 227 -6.86 -19.18 -18.38
N VAL A 228 -5.88 -19.93 -17.88
CA VAL A 228 -6.10 -21.11 -17.05
C VAL A 228 -5.22 -21.06 -15.80
N PRO A 229 -5.69 -21.61 -14.67
CA PRO A 229 -4.86 -21.79 -13.49
C PRO A 229 -3.56 -22.53 -13.80
N ARG A 230 -2.50 -22.29 -13.01
CA ARG A 230 -1.26 -23.06 -13.14
C ARG A 230 -1.52 -24.55 -12.96
N ASP A 231 -0.69 -25.37 -13.61
CA ASP A 231 -0.76 -26.81 -13.44
C ASP A 231 -0.53 -27.20 -11.96
N GLY A 232 -1.32 -28.15 -11.48
CA GLY A 232 -1.29 -28.57 -10.07
C GLY A 232 -1.80 -27.55 -9.06
N ALA A 233 -2.41 -26.43 -9.48
CA ALA A 233 -3.00 -25.45 -8.58
C ALA A 233 -3.96 -26.10 -7.57
N ARG A 234 -3.71 -25.93 -6.28
CA ARG A 234 -4.52 -26.53 -5.20
C ARG A 234 -5.70 -25.64 -4.83
N ARG A 235 -6.89 -26.24 -4.62
CA ARG A 235 -8.03 -25.54 -4.02
C ARG A 235 -8.65 -26.40 -2.92
N ASP A 236 -8.20 -26.16 -1.70
CA ASP A 236 -8.79 -26.75 -0.51
C ASP A 236 -10.18 -26.21 -0.23
N ASP A 237 -10.97 -26.99 0.51
CA ASP A 237 -12.24 -26.53 1.04
C ASP A 237 -12.01 -25.46 2.12
N PRO A 238 -12.57 -24.25 1.96
CA PRO A 238 -12.45 -23.22 2.99
C PRO A 238 -13.12 -23.63 4.30
N PRO A 239 -12.62 -23.16 5.46
CA PRO A 239 -13.14 -23.57 6.77
C PRO A 239 -14.60 -23.14 7.00
N CYS A 240 -14.99 -21.97 6.51
CA CYS A 240 -16.36 -21.48 6.60
C CYS A 240 -16.62 -20.37 5.58
N VAL A 241 -17.37 -20.66 4.53
CA VAL A 241 -17.77 -19.64 3.56
C VAL A 241 -18.99 -18.89 4.09
N THR A 242 -18.91 -17.55 4.16
CA THR A 242 -20.09 -16.71 4.47
C THR A 242 -21.27 -17.01 3.55
N THR A 243 -22.48 -16.80 4.06
CA THR A 243 -23.72 -16.93 3.28
C THR A 243 -24.04 -15.69 2.45
N LYS A 244 -23.43 -14.53 2.76
CA LYS A 244 -23.58 -13.30 1.99
C LYS A 244 -22.91 -13.41 0.62
N ARG A 245 -23.48 -12.75 -0.38
CA ARG A 245 -22.98 -12.70 -1.77
C ARG A 245 -22.69 -11.28 -2.25
N SER A 246 -22.97 -10.31 -1.41
CA SER A 246 -22.64 -8.89 -1.57
C SER A 246 -22.54 -8.27 -0.18
N PHE A 247 -21.79 -7.19 -0.07
CA PHE A 247 -21.50 -6.46 1.16
C PHE A 247 -21.59 -4.98 0.86
N ASP A 248 -22.49 -4.29 1.54
CA ASP A 248 -22.61 -2.84 1.39
C ASP A 248 -21.49 -2.10 2.14
N ARG A 249 -21.53 -0.78 2.10
CA ARG A 249 -20.56 0.07 2.78
C ARG A 249 -20.47 -0.20 4.28
N ALA A 250 -21.60 -0.44 4.95
CA ALA A 250 -21.61 -0.67 6.39
C ALA A 250 -20.97 -2.02 6.73
N ASP A 251 -21.15 -3.03 5.88
CA ASP A 251 -20.49 -4.32 6.02
C ASP A 251 -18.97 -4.20 5.85
N VAL A 252 -18.51 -3.48 4.82
CA VAL A 252 -17.07 -3.24 4.58
C VAL A 252 -16.45 -2.44 5.73
N ASP A 253 -17.13 -1.40 6.20
CA ASP A 253 -16.69 -0.59 7.33
C ASP A 253 -16.61 -1.43 8.62
N ALA A 254 -17.59 -2.32 8.86
CA ALA A 254 -17.54 -3.24 9.98
C ALA A 254 -16.32 -4.17 9.90
N PHE A 255 -15.91 -4.63 8.72
CA PHE A 255 -14.70 -5.44 8.58
C PHE A 255 -13.42 -4.63 8.85
N VAL A 256 -13.34 -3.40 8.31
CA VAL A 256 -12.23 -2.47 8.56
C VAL A 256 -12.08 -2.17 10.06
N ASP A 257 -13.19 -2.02 10.78
CA ASP A 257 -13.21 -1.80 12.23
C ASP A 257 -12.96 -3.08 13.06
N GLY A 258 -12.69 -4.22 12.40
CA GLY A 258 -12.40 -5.50 13.04
C GLY A 258 -13.64 -6.25 13.54
N HIS A 259 -14.85 -5.86 13.13
CA HIS A 259 -16.11 -6.51 13.46
C HIS A 259 -16.51 -7.55 12.40
N ALA A 260 -15.67 -8.58 12.21
CA ALA A 260 -15.87 -9.60 11.18
C ALA A 260 -17.23 -10.32 11.27
N PHE A 261 -17.76 -10.60 12.47
CA PHE A 261 -19.09 -11.21 12.60
C PHE A 261 -20.20 -10.30 12.07
N THR A 262 -20.12 -8.99 12.32
CA THR A 262 -21.07 -8.00 11.80
C THR A 262 -21.04 -7.96 10.27
N CYS A 263 -19.83 -7.98 9.69
CA CYS A 263 -19.64 -8.02 8.23
C CYS A 263 -20.17 -9.32 7.60
N PHE A 264 -19.70 -10.48 8.06
CA PHE A 264 -19.90 -11.76 7.38
C PHE A 264 -21.11 -12.58 7.86
N GLY A 265 -21.69 -12.26 9.01
CA GLY A 265 -22.90 -12.89 9.54
C GLY A 265 -22.69 -14.32 10.06
N THR A 266 -23.75 -15.13 9.99
CA THR A 266 -23.78 -16.50 10.55
C THR A 266 -22.61 -17.36 10.07
N GLY A 267 -21.98 -18.06 11.01
CA GLY A 267 -20.74 -18.83 10.81
C GLY A 267 -19.49 -18.12 11.34
N PHE A 268 -19.55 -16.80 11.55
CA PHE A 268 -18.44 -15.98 12.04
C PHE A 268 -18.56 -15.62 13.53
N GLU A 269 -19.45 -16.26 14.30
CA GLU A 269 -19.75 -15.91 15.70
C GLU A 269 -18.50 -15.90 16.59
N ARG A 270 -17.55 -16.81 16.34
CA ARG A 270 -16.28 -16.85 17.08
C ARG A 270 -15.44 -15.59 16.89
N ALA A 271 -15.56 -14.93 15.73
CA ALA A 271 -14.85 -13.68 15.46
C ALA A 271 -15.42 -12.48 16.26
N ALA A 272 -16.63 -12.60 16.84
CA ALA A 272 -17.18 -11.56 17.69
C ALA A 272 -16.40 -11.35 19.00
N ALA A 273 -15.61 -12.35 19.41
CA ALA A 273 -14.75 -12.28 20.60
C ALA A 273 -13.32 -11.81 20.29
N HIS A 274 -12.99 -11.54 19.02
CA HIS A 274 -11.66 -11.09 18.65
C HIS A 274 -11.35 -9.73 19.26
N THR A 275 -10.09 -9.58 19.66
CA THR A 275 -9.55 -8.31 20.15
C THR A 275 -8.69 -7.62 19.09
N ARG A 276 -8.17 -8.39 18.14
CA ARG A 276 -7.25 -7.99 17.07
C ARG A 276 -7.57 -8.77 15.80
N THR A 277 -8.80 -8.62 15.33
CA THR A 277 -9.28 -9.22 14.09
C THR A 277 -8.38 -8.86 12.91
N PRO A 278 -7.99 -9.82 12.05
CA PRO A 278 -7.36 -9.50 10.78
C PRO A 278 -8.34 -8.69 9.92
N ALA A 279 -7.96 -7.47 9.55
CA ALA A 279 -8.77 -6.50 8.80
C ALA A 279 -7.93 -5.82 7.70
N THR A 280 -8.58 -5.08 6.81
CA THR A 280 -7.94 -4.19 5.83
C THR A 280 -7.70 -2.78 6.41
N PRO A 281 -6.82 -1.96 5.81
CA PRO A 281 -6.53 -0.62 6.30
C PRO A 281 -7.75 0.31 6.39
N ALA A 282 -7.69 1.25 7.34
CA ALA A 282 -8.68 2.31 7.54
C ALA A 282 -8.19 3.67 7.00
N GLY A 283 -8.98 4.73 7.21
CA GLY A 283 -8.58 6.10 6.89
C GLY A 283 -8.35 6.33 5.39
N ARG A 284 -7.23 6.98 5.04
CA ARG A 284 -6.89 7.27 3.63
C ARG A 284 -6.63 6.01 2.79
N LEU A 285 -6.32 4.89 3.46
CA LEU A 285 -6.10 3.59 2.83
C LEU A 285 -7.33 2.68 2.87
N ARG A 286 -8.51 3.17 3.28
CA ARG A 286 -9.77 2.47 3.05
C ARG A 286 -10.17 2.63 1.58
N LEU A 287 -9.63 1.76 0.72
CA LEU A 287 -9.71 1.93 -0.74
C LEU A 287 -10.89 1.20 -1.41
N LEU A 288 -11.72 0.49 -0.65
CA LEU A 288 -12.90 -0.22 -1.14
C LEU A 288 -14.16 0.31 -0.45
N ASP A 289 -15.21 0.58 -1.23
CA ASP A 289 -16.51 1.01 -0.73
C ASP A 289 -17.44 -0.14 -0.41
N GLU A 290 -17.59 -1.07 -1.36
CA GLU A 290 -18.53 -2.19 -1.31
C GLU A 290 -17.90 -3.44 -1.91
N VAL A 291 -18.48 -4.60 -1.60
CA VAL A 291 -18.26 -5.82 -2.37
C VAL A 291 -19.56 -6.16 -3.08
N ALA A 292 -19.66 -5.75 -4.33
CA ALA A 292 -20.86 -5.91 -5.15
C ALA A 292 -21.16 -7.39 -5.46
N GLU A 293 -20.13 -8.24 -5.52
CA GLU A 293 -20.29 -9.65 -5.80
C GLU A 293 -19.23 -10.50 -5.08
N PHE A 294 -19.66 -11.59 -4.48
CA PHE A 294 -18.81 -12.66 -3.96
C PHE A 294 -19.45 -14.00 -4.32
N ASP A 295 -18.82 -14.76 -5.20
CA ASP A 295 -19.23 -16.11 -5.57
C ASP A 295 -18.08 -17.09 -5.30
N PRO A 296 -18.16 -17.96 -4.27
CA PRO A 296 -17.10 -18.89 -3.90
C PRO A 296 -16.82 -19.97 -4.96
N THR A 297 -17.72 -20.13 -5.93
CA THR A 297 -17.62 -21.07 -7.06
C THR A 297 -17.59 -20.37 -8.41
N GLY A 298 -17.57 -19.03 -8.40
CA GLY A 298 -17.64 -18.21 -9.60
C GLY A 298 -16.31 -18.01 -10.30
N GLY A 299 -16.32 -17.08 -11.25
CA GLY A 299 -15.19 -16.77 -12.13
C GLY A 299 -15.01 -17.82 -13.23
N PRO A 300 -14.27 -17.51 -14.31
CA PRO A 300 -14.12 -18.42 -15.45
C PRO A 300 -13.47 -19.76 -15.11
N TRP A 301 -12.73 -19.82 -14.00
CA TRP A 301 -12.08 -21.04 -13.54
C TRP A 301 -12.97 -21.89 -12.64
N GLY A 302 -14.13 -21.38 -12.18
CA GLY A 302 -15.05 -22.08 -11.27
C GLY A 302 -14.47 -22.27 -9.87
N ARG A 303 -13.58 -21.38 -9.43
CA ARG A 303 -12.76 -21.52 -8.22
C ARG A 303 -13.00 -20.43 -7.19
N GLY A 304 -13.77 -19.42 -7.52
CA GLY A 304 -14.05 -18.28 -6.66
C GLY A 304 -13.86 -16.96 -7.40
N TYR A 305 -14.76 -16.03 -7.13
CA TYR A 305 -14.77 -14.69 -7.70
C TYR A 305 -15.25 -13.68 -6.68
N LEU A 306 -14.63 -12.51 -6.67
CA LEU A 306 -15.08 -11.34 -5.91
C LEU A 306 -14.95 -10.10 -6.78
N ARG A 307 -15.94 -9.21 -6.72
CA ARG A 307 -15.87 -7.85 -7.29
C ARG A 307 -16.16 -6.83 -6.22
N ALA A 308 -15.12 -6.10 -5.80
CA ALA A 308 -15.23 -4.94 -4.95
C ALA A 308 -15.33 -3.66 -5.78
N THR A 309 -15.91 -2.61 -5.22
CA THR A 309 -16.07 -1.33 -5.92
C THR A 309 -15.56 -0.17 -5.09
N ALA A 310 -15.11 0.90 -5.75
CA ALA A 310 -14.73 2.15 -5.11
C ALA A 310 -15.12 3.36 -5.97
N ALA A 311 -15.70 4.37 -5.35
CA ALA A 311 -15.88 5.68 -5.97
C ALA A 311 -14.60 6.51 -5.81
N VAL A 312 -14.15 7.13 -6.90
CA VAL A 312 -13.01 8.04 -6.91
C VAL A 312 -13.51 9.41 -7.36
N PRO A 313 -13.80 10.33 -6.43
CA PRO A 313 -14.26 11.66 -6.78
C PRO A 313 -13.10 12.50 -7.32
N THR A 314 -13.41 13.54 -8.10
CA THR A 314 -12.44 14.51 -8.65
C THR A 314 -11.57 15.21 -7.60
N ASP A 315 -11.99 15.24 -6.34
CA ASP A 315 -11.27 15.81 -5.19
C ASP A 315 -10.61 14.74 -4.28
N ALA A 316 -10.38 13.53 -4.81
CA ALA A 316 -9.69 12.48 -4.07
C ALA A 316 -8.30 12.93 -3.59
N TRP A 317 -7.98 12.64 -2.32
CA TRP A 317 -6.81 13.16 -1.60
C TRP A 317 -5.45 12.92 -2.27
N PHE A 318 -5.33 11.89 -3.12
CA PHE A 318 -4.07 11.57 -3.79
C PHE A 318 -3.79 12.47 -4.99
N TYR A 319 -4.82 13.11 -5.58
CA TYR A 319 -4.63 14.06 -6.67
C TYR A 319 -3.89 15.33 -6.24
N ASP A 320 -3.97 15.68 -4.95
CA ASP A 320 -3.26 16.84 -4.39
C ASP A 320 -1.73 16.72 -4.51
N GLY A 321 -1.19 15.50 -4.64
CA GLY A 321 0.27 15.31 -4.71
C GLY A 321 0.79 14.37 -5.80
N HIS A 322 -0.06 13.68 -6.54
CA HIS A 322 0.39 12.72 -7.57
C HIS A 322 -0.25 13.06 -8.92
N PHE A 323 0.37 13.85 -9.80
CA PHE A 323 1.58 14.66 -9.61
C PHE A 323 1.27 16.15 -9.81
N LYS A 324 2.21 17.02 -9.42
CA LYS A 324 2.10 18.46 -9.71
C LYS A 324 1.82 18.69 -11.20
N ASN A 325 0.68 19.34 -11.48
CA ASN A 325 0.20 19.67 -12.84
C ASN A 325 -0.04 18.47 -13.77
N ASP A 326 -0.07 17.25 -13.24
CA ASP A 326 -0.43 16.00 -13.93
C ASP A 326 -1.08 15.02 -12.95
N PRO A 327 -2.26 15.37 -12.38
CA PRO A 327 -2.90 14.57 -11.36
C PRO A 327 -3.45 13.26 -11.94
N CYS A 328 -3.10 12.14 -11.31
CA CYS A 328 -3.64 10.82 -11.59
C CYS A 328 -3.57 9.93 -10.34
N MET A 329 -4.44 8.93 -10.23
CA MET A 329 -4.36 7.96 -9.13
C MET A 329 -3.05 7.15 -9.25
N PRO A 330 -2.27 7.00 -8.17
CA PRO A 330 -1.11 6.12 -8.17
C PRO A 330 -1.51 4.68 -8.53
N GLY A 331 -0.82 4.08 -9.49
CA GLY A 331 -1.04 2.67 -9.85
C GLY A 331 -0.77 1.72 -8.68
N THR A 332 0.08 2.13 -7.74
CA THR A 332 0.37 1.43 -6.49
C THR A 332 -0.82 1.43 -5.52
N LEU A 333 -1.64 2.49 -5.47
CA LEU A 333 -2.89 2.49 -4.71
C LEU A 333 -3.96 1.60 -5.38
N MET A 334 -3.99 1.54 -6.72
CA MET A 334 -4.87 0.58 -7.41
C MET A 334 -4.47 -0.86 -7.07
N ALA A 335 -3.16 -1.14 -7.05
CA ALA A 335 -2.66 -2.44 -6.62
C ALA A 335 -2.99 -2.72 -5.14
N ASP A 336 -2.85 -1.74 -4.25
CA ASP A 336 -3.18 -1.88 -2.83
C ASP A 336 -4.63 -2.27 -2.63
N ALA A 337 -5.56 -1.55 -3.26
CA ALA A 337 -6.99 -1.84 -3.24
C ALA A 337 -7.30 -3.26 -3.74
N ALA A 338 -6.61 -3.72 -4.80
CA ALA A 338 -6.74 -5.09 -5.28
C ALA A 338 -6.25 -6.14 -4.26
N THR A 339 -5.17 -5.86 -3.52
CA THR A 339 -4.72 -6.73 -2.42
C THR A 339 -5.67 -6.71 -1.21
N GLN A 340 -6.34 -5.58 -0.95
CA GLN A 340 -7.39 -5.47 0.06
C GLN A 340 -8.61 -6.31 -0.34
N ALA A 341 -8.99 -6.32 -1.62
CA ALA A 341 -10.09 -7.13 -2.13
C ALA A 341 -9.79 -8.63 -1.98
N LEU A 342 -8.55 -9.05 -2.25
CA LEU A 342 -8.09 -10.43 -2.00
C LEU A 342 -8.09 -10.78 -0.50
N SER A 343 -7.67 -9.85 0.36
CA SER A 343 -7.71 -10.03 1.82
C SER A 343 -9.15 -10.16 2.34
N PHE A 344 -10.08 -9.37 1.79
CA PHE A 344 -11.51 -9.49 2.07
C PHE A 344 -12.06 -10.85 1.63
N ALA A 345 -11.73 -11.31 0.41
CA ALA A 345 -12.13 -12.63 -0.07
C ALA A 345 -11.65 -13.73 0.88
N MET A 346 -10.40 -13.64 1.34
CA MET A 346 -9.81 -14.58 2.29
C MET A 346 -10.56 -14.59 3.64
N ALA A 347 -11.00 -13.43 4.13
CA ALA A 347 -11.86 -13.36 5.30
C ALA A 347 -13.26 -13.95 5.04
N ALA A 348 -13.87 -13.67 3.89
CA ALA A 348 -15.18 -14.21 3.49
C ALA A 348 -15.20 -15.75 3.36
N TYR A 349 -14.05 -16.35 3.05
CA TYR A 349 -13.81 -17.80 3.08
C TYR A 349 -13.62 -18.39 4.50
N GLY A 350 -13.67 -17.55 5.54
CA GLY A 350 -13.66 -17.95 6.95
C GLY A 350 -12.27 -18.14 7.55
N PHE A 351 -11.21 -17.81 6.80
CA PHE A 351 -9.85 -18.03 7.30
C PHE A 351 -9.53 -17.19 8.53
N THR A 352 -10.21 -16.07 8.76
CA THR A 352 -9.97 -15.19 9.92
C THR A 352 -10.61 -15.69 11.22
N ILE A 353 -11.65 -16.55 11.17
CA ILE A 353 -12.51 -16.89 12.33
C ILE A 353 -11.72 -17.37 13.56
N GLU A 354 -10.70 -18.19 13.36
CA GLU A 354 -9.88 -18.78 14.42
C GLU A 354 -8.49 -18.13 14.55
N ARG A 355 -8.36 -16.89 14.08
CA ARG A 355 -7.06 -16.20 13.89
C ARG A 355 -7.09 -14.78 14.46
N ASP A 356 -7.54 -14.65 15.72
CA ASP A 356 -7.38 -13.41 16.47
C ASP A 356 -5.89 -13.09 16.64
N GLY A 357 -5.49 -11.84 16.40
CA GLY A 357 -4.10 -11.41 16.44
C GLY A 357 -3.27 -11.89 15.24
N TRP A 358 -3.89 -12.04 14.07
CA TRP A 358 -3.18 -12.34 12.81
C TRP A 358 -3.29 -11.16 11.85
N ARG A 359 -2.45 -11.15 10.81
CA ARG A 359 -2.47 -10.15 9.73
C ARG A 359 -2.40 -10.79 8.36
N PHE A 360 -2.89 -10.05 7.37
CA PHE A 360 -2.64 -10.34 5.96
C PHE A 360 -1.22 -9.90 5.58
N GLU A 361 -0.55 -10.71 4.77
CA GLU A 361 0.78 -10.44 4.27
C GLU A 361 0.95 -11.06 2.87
N PRO A 362 1.58 -10.36 1.91
CA PRO A 362 1.94 -10.97 0.64
C PRO A 362 2.75 -12.26 0.83
N VAL A 363 2.58 -13.23 -0.06
CA VAL A 363 3.42 -14.43 -0.02
C VAL A 363 4.85 -14.04 -0.41
N PRO A 364 5.86 -14.39 0.41
CA PRO A 364 7.24 -14.07 0.11
C PRO A 364 7.79 -14.93 -1.02
N ASP A 365 8.82 -14.43 -1.68
CA ASP A 365 9.61 -15.11 -2.72
C ASP A 365 8.80 -15.50 -3.97
N GLU A 366 7.54 -15.03 -4.08
CA GLU A 366 6.67 -15.24 -5.23
C GLU A 366 6.66 -13.96 -6.08
N MET A 367 7.12 -14.09 -7.32
CA MET A 367 7.10 -12.98 -8.28
C MET A 367 5.67 -12.72 -8.76
N ALA A 368 5.24 -11.47 -8.67
CA ALA A 368 3.98 -10.96 -9.15
C ALA A 368 4.21 -9.92 -10.26
N ARG A 369 3.71 -10.20 -11.46
CA ARG A 369 3.81 -9.27 -12.60
C ARG A 369 2.66 -8.26 -12.59
N PHE A 370 3.00 -6.99 -12.45
CA PHE A 370 2.07 -5.87 -12.45
C PHE A 370 2.06 -5.23 -13.83
N VAL A 371 0.87 -4.92 -14.33
CA VAL A 371 0.65 -4.28 -15.61
C VAL A 371 -0.30 -3.10 -15.42
N CYS A 372 0.13 -1.92 -15.84
CA CYS A 372 -0.63 -0.68 -15.78
C CYS A 372 -0.83 -0.15 -17.20
N ARG A 373 -2.08 -0.03 -17.64
CA ARG A 373 -2.45 0.37 -19.01
C ARG A 373 -3.56 1.40 -19.07
N GLY A 374 -3.91 2.02 -17.95
CA GLY A 374 -4.84 3.14 -17.93
C GLY A 374 -4.52 4.09 -16.80
N GLN A 375 -5.28 5.18 -16.76
CA GLN A 375 -5.15 6.22 -15.74
C GLN A 375 -6.54 6.59 -15.22
N VAL A 376 -6.58 7.01 -13.97
CA VAL A 376 -7.75 7.56 -13.31
C VAL A 376 -7.36 8.99 -12.95
N THR A 377 -8.04 9.96 -13.55
CA THR A 377 -7.66 11.39 -13.53
C THR A 377 -8.83 12.22 -13.00
N PRO A 378 -8.62 13.43 -12.45
CA PRO A 378 -9.72 14.23 -11.90
C PRO A 378 -10.59 14.93 -12.96
N GLU A 379 -10.65 14.41 -14.19
CA GLU A 379 -11.50 14.95 -15.26
C GLU A 379 -13.00 14.71 -14.99
N ALA A 380 -13.31 13.63 -14.27
CA ALA A 380 -14.63 13.29 -13.79
C ALA A 380 -14.53 12.41 -12.54
N ASP A 381 -15.66 12.24 -11.85
CA ASP A 381 -15.76 11.18 -10.85
C ASP A 381 -15.71 9.82 -11.56
N HIS A 382 -14.97 8.89 -11.00
CA HIS A 382 -14.75 7.56 -11.57
C HIS A 382 -15.33 6.47 -10.66
N HIS A 383 -15.81 5.38 -11.27
CA HIS A 383 -16.17 4.15 -10.58
C HIS A 383 -15.14 3.07 -10.89
N LEU A 384 -14.53 2.51 -9.84
CA LEU A 384 -13.55 1.44 -9.96
C LEU A 384 -14.15 0.09 -9.57
N ASP A 385 -13.92 -0.94 -10.39
CA ASP A 385 -14.20 -2.34 -10.06
C ASP A 385 -12.88 -3.10 -9.85
N TYR A 386 -12.72 -3.72 -8.69
CA TYR A 386 -11.61 -4.59 -8.33
C TYR A 386 -12.07 -6.05 -8.33
N GLU A 387 -11.66 -6.79 -9.35
CA GLU A 387 -12.01 -8.18 -9.57
C GLU A 387 -10.89 -9.11 -9.07
N VAL A 388 -11.26 -10.13 -8.30
CA VAL A 388 -10.38 -11.18 -7.77
C VAL A 388 -10.83 -12.51 -8.35
N PHE A 389 -10.01 -13.10 -9.20
CA PHE A 389 -10.24 -14.42 -9.79
C PHE A 389 -9.41 -15.44 -9.01
N VAL A 390 -10.05 -16.23 -8.15
CA VAL A 390 -9.35 -17.16 -7.26
C VAL A 390 -8.71 -18.27 -8.08
N GLU A 391 -7.40 -18.39 -7.97
CA GLU A 391 -6.65 -19.49 -8.53
C GLU A 391 -6.48 -20.59 -7.48
N GLU A 392 -5.87 -20.31 -6.34
CA GLU A 392 -5.58 -21.33 -5.33
C GLU A 392 -6.11 -20.96 -3.96
N ILE A 393 -6.51 -21.99 -3.22
CA ILE A 393 -6.84 -21.90 -1.80
C ILE A 393 -6.06 -23.00 -1.10
N ILE A 394 -5.24 -22.62 -0.14
CA ILE A 394 -4.42 -23.54 0.65
C ILE A 394 -4.81 -23.34 2.12
N ASP A 395 -5.50 -24.33 2.68
CA ASP A 395 -5.75 -24.39 4.12
C ASP A 395 -4.57 -25.09 4.79
N GLY A 396 -3.72 -24.27 5.39
CA GLY A 396 -2.50 -24.70 6.07
C GLY A 396 -2.24 -23.87 7.32
N PRO A 397 -1.08 -24.07 7.96
CA PRO A 397 -0.70 -23.30 9.14
C PRO A 397 -0.72 -21.79 8.89
N THR A 398 -0.28 -21.37 7.70
CA THR A 398 -0.50 -20.02 7.15
C THR A 398 -1.44 -20.14 5.96
N PRO A 399 -2.77 -19.98 6.14
CA PRO A 399 -3.68 -20.07 5.00
C PRO A 399 -3.27 -19.09 3.93
N THR A 400 -3.40 -19.50 2.68
CA THR A 400 -2.90 -18.74 1.53
C THR A 400 -3.91 -18.80 0.39
N ILE A 401 -4.16 -17.66 -0.25
CA ILE A 401 -4.94 -17.58 -1.49
C ILE A 401 -4.08 -16.94 -2.55
N TYR A 402 -4.08 -17.53 -3.75
CA TYR A 402 -3.52 -16.91 -4.95
C TYR A 402 -4.65 -16.56 -5.90
N ALA A 403 -4.57 -15.39 -6.53
CA ALA A 403 -5.58 -14.92 -7.46
C ALA A 403 -4.98 -14.06 -8.57
N ALA A 404 -5.66 -14.02 -9.72
CA ALA A 404 -5.49 -12.90 -10.64
C ALA A 404 -6.30 -11.71 -10.13
N LEU A 405 -5.69 -10.52 -10.20
CA LEU A 405 -6.25 -9.27 -9.75
C LEU A 405 -6.42 -8.35 -10.95
N LEU A 406 -7.60 -7.77 -11.15
CA LEU A 406 -7.90 -6.86 -12.24
C LEU A 406 -8.62 -5.64 -11.67
N CYS A 407 -8.23 -4.43 -12.10
CA CYS A 407 -8.96 -3.21 -11.82
C CYS A 407 -9.47 -2.60 -13.12
N ARG A 408 -10.73 -2.15 -13.08
CA ARG A 408 -11.36 -1.36 -14.15
C ARG A 408 -11.71 0.01 -13.64
N SER A 409 -11.56 1.02 -14.48
CA SER A 409 -12.17 2.35 -14.30
C SER A 409 -13.28 2.49 -15.33
N ASP A 410 -14.52 2.65 -14.88
CA ASP A 410 -15.71 2.83 -15.72
C ASP A 410 -15.82 1.75 -16.82
N GLY A 411 -15.51 0.51 -16.44
CA GLY A 411 -15.51 -0.66 -17.32
C GLY A 411 -14.21 -0.89 -18.12
N PHE A 412 -13.33 0.10 -18.22
CA PHE A 412 -12.05 0.00 -18.94
C PHE A 412 -10.95 -0.62 -18.06
N LYS A 413 -10.25 -1.68 -18.53
CA LYS A 413 -9.24 -2.40 -17.73
C LYS A 413 -7.96 -1.57 -17.59
N VAL A 414 -7.63 -1.11 -16.38
CA VAL A 414 -6.51 -0.18 -16.13
C VAL A 414 -5.30 -0.83 -15.44
N PHE A 415 -5.52 -1.83 -14.59
CA PHE A 415 -4.46 -2.53 -13.86
C PHE A 415 -4.71 -4.02 -13.82
N HIS A 416 -3.64 -4.82 -13.90
CA HIS A 416 -3.71 -6.27 -13.74
C HIS A 416 -2.45 -6.85 -13.10
N CYS A 417 -2.67 -7.80 -12.19
CA CYS A 417 -1.64 -8.69 -11.67
C CYS A 417 -2.10 -10.13 -11.84
N ARG A 418 -1.41 -10.89 -12.71
CA ARG A 418 -1.86 -12.23 -13.11
C ARG A 418 -1.94 -13.21 -11.95
N ARG A 419 -1.03 -13.12 -10.99
CA ARG A 419 -1.02 -14.00 -9.83
C ARG A 419 -0.39 -13.28 -8.66
N PHE A 420 -1.20 -12.97 -7.67
CA PHE A 420 -0.77 -12.40 -6.40
C PHE A 420 -1.13 -13.37 -5.28
N GLY A 421 -0.19 -13.63 -4.38
CA GLY A 421 -0.40 -14.46 -3.20
C GLY A 421 -0.63 -13.61 -1.96
N MET A 422 -1.68 -13.91 -1.21
CA MET A 422 -1.92 -13.34 0.12
C MET A 422 -2.01 -14.47 1.14
N ARG A 423 -1.35 -14.31 2.28
CA ARG A 423 -1.38 -15.26 3.39
C ARG A 423 -1.79 -14.61 4.71
N LEU A 424 -2.25 -15.43 5.65
CA LEU A 424 -2.48 -15.03 7.03
C LEU A 424 -1.30 -15.52 7.89
N VAL A 425 -0.73 -14.62 8.68
CA VAL A 425 0.37 -14.90 9.61
C VAL A 425 0.08 -14.33 11.00
N PRO A 426 0.61 -14.94 12.09
CA PRO A 426 0.52 -14.36 13.43
C PRO A 426 1.09 -12.95 13.48
N ASP A 427 0.48 -12.09 14.29
CA ASP A 427 0.91 -10.72 14.48
C ASP A 427 0.92 -10.31 15.95
N TRP A 428 1.96 -9.59 16.36
CA TRP A 428 2.16 -9.19 17.75
C TRP A 428 2.34 -7.66 17.80
N PRO A 429 1.54 -6.89 18.56
CA PRO A 429 1.68 -5.44 18.66
C PRO A 429 3.02 -5.02 19.26
N MET A 430 3.57 -5.86 20.12
CA MET A 430 4.85 -5.64 20.75
C MET A 430 5.96 -6.29 19.93
N PRO A 431 7.10 -5.61 19.73
CA PRO A 431 8.27 -6.25 19.16
C PRO A 431 8.73 -7.42 20.07
N PRO A 432 9.52 -8.36 19.53
CA PRO A 432 10.09 -9.45 20.31
C PRO A 432 10.84 -8.93 21.55
N GLY A 433 10.60 -9.60 22.67
CA GLY A 433 11.17 -9.26 23.97
C GLY A 433 10.22 -8.44 24.84
N ALA A 434 9.86 -9.02 25.99
CA ALA A 434 9.10 -8.30 27.01
C ALA A 434 9.90 -7.10 27.57
N PRO A 435 9.32 -5.89 27.64
CA PRO A 435 10.02 -4.69 28.06
C PRO A 435 10.32 -4.68 29.56
N GLY A 436 11.23 -3.79 29.98
CA GLY A 436 11.50 -3.53 31.39
C GLY A 436 12.41 -4.58 32.07
N PRO A 437 12.65 -4.42 33.39
CA PRO A 437 13.57 -5.27 34.13
C PRO A 437 13.07 -6.71 34.20
N VAL A 438 13.97 -7.65 33.89
CA VAL A 438 13.67 -9.09 33.86
C VAL A 438 13.64 -9.65 35.27
N ARG A 439 12.54 -10.32 35.63
CA ARG A 439 12.42 -11.11 36.87
C ARG A 439 11.93 -12.51 36.56
N ILE A 440 12.84 -13.49 36.64
CA ILE A 440 12.51 -14.89 36.42
C ILE A 440 11.80 -15.47 37.64
N LEU A 441 10.75 -16.27 37.41
CA LEU A 441 10.00 -16.94 38.47
C LEU A 441 10.87 -18.01 39.16
N PRO A 442 10.83 -18.11 40.50
CA PRO A 442 11.56 -19.14 41.23
C PRO A 442 11.21 -20.56 40.74
N GLY A 443 12.22 -21.41 40.54
CA GLY A 443 12.02 -22.79 40.09
C GLY A 443 11.85 -22.95 38.57
N THR A 444 11.90 -21.86 37.80
CA THR A 444 11.90 -21.87 36.33
C THR A 444 13.26 -21.47 35.77
N ARG A 445 13.50 -21.73 34.48
CA ARG A 445 14.76 -21.33 33.81
C ARG A 445 14.66 -19.93 33.21
N ASP A 446 13.54 -19.64 32.56
CA ASP A 446 13.36 -18.48 31.68
C ASP A 446 11.92 -17.92 31.68
N VAL A 447 11.05 -18.38 32.57
CA VAL A 447 9.68 -17.87 32.69
C VAL A 447 9.70 -16.54 33.46
N ARG A 448 9.17 -15.48 32.86
CA ARG A 448 9.16 -14.15 33.47
C ARG A 448 7.93 -13.95 34.35
N GLY A 449 8.13 -13.31 35.50
CA GLY A 449 7.12 -12.94 36.49
C GLY A 449 7.14 -11.43 36.77
N ASP A 450 7.35 -10.64 35.72
CA ASP A 450 7.45 -9.18 35.76
C ASP A 450 6.36 -8.50 34.93
N GLN A 451 6.30 -7.17 35.01
CA GLN A 451 5.35 -6.37 34.24
C GLN A 451 5.53 -6.55 32.73
N GLY A 452 6.77 -6.76 32.25
CA GLY A 452 7.04 -7.06 30.85
C GLY A 452 6.37 -8.35 30.41
N ALA A 453 6.45 -9.39 31.24
CA ALA A 453 5.76 -10.67 31.00
C ALA A 453 4.24 -10.48 30.91
N LEU A 454 3.64 -9.67 31.81
CA LEU A 454 2.21 -9.36 31.76
C LEU A 454 1.81 -8.64 30.46
N LEU A 455 2.66 -7.74 29.96
CA LEU A 455 2.44 -7.09 28.67
C LEU A 455 2.58 -8.08 27.51
N ALA A 456 3.60 -8.95 27.52
CA ALA A 456 3.79 -10.00 26.53
C ALA A 456 2.61 -10.97 26.48
N CYS A 457 2.04 -11.37 27.61
CA CYS A 457 0.85 -12.24 27.64
C CYS A 457 -0.35 -11.67 26.86
N GLY A 458 -0.49 -10.34 26.79
CA GLY A 458 -1.59 -9.69 26.08
C GLY A 458 -1.24 -9.15 24.69
N ARG A 459 0.06 -8.92 24.40
CA ARG A 459 0.51 -8.15 23.23
C ARG A 459 1.82 -8.64 22.60
N GLY A 460 2.44 -9.68 23.11
CA GLY A 460 3.73 -10.18 22.64
C GLY A 460 3.69 -11.64 22.28
N MET A 461 4.83 -12.16 21.87
CA MET A 461 5.01 -13.58 21.64
C MET A 461 4.84 -14.35 22.96
N PRO A 462 4.15 -15.51 22.98
CA PRO A 462 4.02 -16.33 24.18
C PRO A 462 5.37 -16.64 24.84
N SER A 463 6.43 -16.87 24.07
CA SER A 463 7.77 -17.12 24.61
C SER A 463 8.39 -15.93 25.35
N ASP A 464 7.99 -14.70 25.03
CA ASP A 464 8.48 -13.50 25.73
C ASP A 464 7.99 -13.44 27.18
N ALA A 465 6.86 -14.08 27.49
CA ALA A 465 6.34 -14.21 28.84
C ALA A 465 6.73 -15.56 29.48
N PHE A 466 6.54 -16.64 28.74
CA PHE A 466 6.57 -18.00 29.27
C PHE A 466 7.86 -18.79 28.93
N GLY A 467 8.85 -18.13 28.34
CA GLY A 467 10.15 -18.70 28.03
C GLY A 467 10.15 -19.64 26.81
N SER A 468 11.30 -20.27 26.58
CA SER A 468 11.60 -21.09 25.41
C SER A 468 10.66 -22.29 25.21
N LEU A 469 10.04 -22.79 26.28
CA LEU A 469 9.02 -23.85 26.18
C LEU A 469 7.82 -23.42 25.32
N TYR A 470 7.52 -22.12 25.29
CA TYR A 470 6.41 -21.56 24.54
C TYR A 470 6.78 -21.04 23.15
N ALA A 471 8.06 -21.10 22.75
CA ALA A 471 8.51 -20.71 21.41
C ALA A 471 7.73 -21.37 20.25
N PRO A 472 7.27 -22.65 20.35
CA PRO A 472 6.42 -23.23 19.32
C PRO A 472 5.10 -22.48 19.07
N PHE A 473 4.59 -21.73 20.07
CA PHE A 473 3.32 -20.98 20.00
C PHE A 473 3.49 -19.53 19.53
N ASP A 474 4.72 -19.07 19.29
CA ASP A 474 4.97 -17.74 18.69
C ASP A 474 4.58 -17.70 17.20
N GLY A 475 4.57 -18.89 16.57
CA GLY A 475 4.19 -19.09 15.18
C GLY A 475 2.75 -19.56 15.02
N THR A 476 2.53 -20.51 14.12
CA THR A 476 1.20 -20.95 13.70
C THR A 476 0.55 -21.98 14.63
N ARG A 477 1.30 -22.51 15.61
CA ARG A 477 0.78 -23.50 16.55
C ARG A 477 -0.13 -22.80 17.56
N ARG A 478 -1.37 -23.27 17.66
CA ARG A 478 -2.32 -22.81 18.68
C ARG A 478 -2.02 -23.45 20.03
N ALA A 479 -2.15 -22.66 21.09
CA ALA A 479 -2.02 -23.08 22.49
C ALA A 479 -3.19 -23.96 22.94
#